data_AF-A0A9Y4U2R9-F1
#
_entry.id   AF-A0A9Y4U2R9-F1
#
_cell.length_a   1.000
_cell.length_b   1.000
_cell.length_c   1.000
_cell.angle_alpha   90.00
_cell.angle_beta   90.00
_cell.angle_gamma   90.00
#
_symmetry.space_group_name_H-M   'P 1'
#
loop_
_entity.id
_entity.type
_entity.pdbx_description
1 polymer ?
#
loop_
_entity_poly.entity_id
_entity_poly.type
_entity_poly.pdbx_seq_one_letter_code
_entity_poly.pdbx_strand_id
1 'polypeptide(L)'
;MVEVDDSKVTGSTEERSIGVQMTLGLMESRFWAIAAQPNDTDCSSVEGICPLRCDSIDIDCYVIDNNGFVLISKQRNDAGRFFGEVDGSVMTTLIRMGMFKRVSLFDYQAMCKINLHSVSSARPLLSPFYGLASTLKWFLSNFLLFLLEFNICGLWHTEHFAE
;
A
#
# COMPACT_ATOMS: atom_id res chain seq x y z
N MET A 1 36.27 -5.58 4.19
CA MET A 1 36.51 -4.40 3.34
C MET A 1 37.68 -4.76 2.45
N VAL A 2 37.43 -5.12 1.20
CA VAL A 2 38.52 -5.31 0.23
C VAL A 2 38.74 -3.95 -0.40
N GLU A 3 39.90 -3.37 -0.10
CA GLU A 3 40.33 -2.09 -0.65
C GLU A 3 40.90 -2.35 -2.04
N VAL A 4 40.35 -1.70 -3.06
CA VAL A 4 40.85 -1.76 -4.44
C VAL A 4 41.76 -0.56 -4.63
N ASP A 5 43.04 -0.82 -4.87
CA ASP A 5 44.08 0.17 -5.11
C ASP A 5 43.87 0.82 -6.49
N ASP A 6 43.53 2.11 -6.51
CA ASP A 6 43.29 2.88 -7.72
C ASP A 6 44.62 3.51 -8.20
N SER A 7 45.51 2.66 -8.69
CA SER A 7 46.75 3.09 -9.34
C SER A 7 46.44 3.62 -10.75
N LYS A 8 46.25 4.93 -10.82
CA LYS A 8 46.15 5.83 -11.99
C LYS A 8 46.72 5.27 -13.32
N VAL A 9 45.83 4.86 -14.23
CA VAL A 9 46.18 4.56 -15.64
C VAL A 9 45.51 5.58 -16.56
N THR A 10 46.32 6.38 -17.25
CA THR A 10 45.88 7.27 -18.33
C THR A 10 45.52 6.46 -19.57
N GLY A 11 44.23 6.41 -19.90
CA GLY A 11 43.68 5.78 -21.12
C GLY A 11 42.41 4.99 -20.79
N SER A 12 41.25 5.45 -21.29
CA SER A 12 39.91 4.83 -21.17
C SER A 12 39.73 3.91 -19.95
N THR A 13 39.37 4.49 -18.81
CA THR A 13 39.13 3.74 -17.56
C THR A 13 37.94 2.80 -17.72
N GLU A 14 38.20 1.51 -17.92
CA GLU A 14 37.23 0.45 -17.65
C GLU A 14 37.12 0.28 -16.13
N GLU A 15 35.99 0.68 -15.56
CA GLU A 15 35.67 0.35 -14.16
C GLU A 15 35.41 -1.15 -14.06
N ARG A 16 36.31 -1.86 -13.39
CA ARG A 16 36.16 -3.29 -13.10
C ARG A 16 35.85 -3.45 -11.62
N SER A 17 34.72 -4.08 -11.33
CA SER A 17 34.34 -4.45 -9.97
C SER A 17 34.63 -5.93 -9.73
N ILE A 18 35.05 -6.24 -8.50
CA ILE A 18 35.20 -7.63 -8.03
C ILE A 18 34.06 -7.89 -7.05
N GLY A 19 33.21 -8.86 -7.37
CA GLY A 19 32.13 -9.32 -6.49
C GLY A 19 32.46 -10.69 -5.90
N VAL A 20 32.13 -10.89 -4.63
CA VAL A 20 32.15 -12.20 -3.97
C VAL A 20 30.75 -12.52 -3.50
N GLN A 21 30.21 -13.66 -3.94
CA GLN A 21 28.92 -14.15 -3.46
C GLN A 21 29.13 -15.10 -2.29
N MET A 22 28.55 -14.75 -1.14
CA MET A 22 28.55 -15.58 0.06
C MET A 22 27.22 -16.33 0.19
N THR A 23 27.27 -17.57 0.70
CA THR A 23 26.07 -18.34 1.00
C THR A 23 25.42 -17.84 2.29
N LEU A 24 24.12 -17.51 2.23
CA LEU A 24 23.35 -17.00 3.37
C LEU A 24 23.49 -17.88 4.62
N GLY A 25 23.38 -19.21 4.49
CA GLY A 25 23.47 -20.13 5.63
C GLY A 25 24.83 -20.12 6.34
N LEU A 26 25.94 -19.90 5.61
CA LEU A 26 27.26 -19.76 6.24
C LEU A 26 27.32 -18.46 7.04
N MET A 27 26.81 -17.37 6.48
CA MET A 27 26.80 -16.06 7.13
C MET A 27 25.90 -16.07 8.37
N GLU A 28 24.71 -16.66 8.27
CA GLU A 28 23.81 -16.92 9.40
C GLU A 28 24.51 -17.70 10.51
N SER A 29 25.13 -18.84 10.18
CA SER A 29 25.80 -19.69 11.18
C SER A 29 26.93 -18.97 11.92
N ARG A 30 27.68 -18.12 11.21
CA ARG A 30 28.75 -17.32 11.80
C ARG A 30 28.19 -16.19 12.64
N PHE A 31 27.14 -15.53 12.17
CA PHE A 31 26.49 -14.47 12.92
C PHE A 31 25.91 -14.99 14.24
N TRP A 32 25.19 -16.12 14.23
CA TRP A 32 24.62 -16.72 15.44
C TRP A 32 25.68 -17.17 16.45
N ALA A 33 26.84 -17.61 15.97
CA ALA A 33 27.96 -17.95 16.85
C ALA A 33 28.57 -16.73 17.55
N ILE A 34 28.54 -15.54 16.92
CA ILE A 34 29.13 -14.31 17.44
C ILE A 34 28.13 -13.50 18.27
N ALA A 35 26.85 -13.54 17.88
CA ALA A 35 25.75 -12.81 18.52
C ALA A 35 25.16 -13.54 19.74
N ALA A 36 25.89 -14.48 20.33
CA ALA A 36 25.53 -15.17 21.56
C ALA A 36 26.50 -14.77 22.67
N GLN A 37 25.98 -14.09 23.70
CA GLN A 37 26.79 -13.81 24.89
C GLN A 37 27.12 -15.10 25.65
N PRO A 38 28.35 -15.25 26.18
CA PRO A 38 28.74 -16.38 27.02
C PRO A 38 27.89 -16.46 28.29
N ASN A 39 27.73 -17.66 28.85
CA ASN A 39 26.99 -17.84 30.10
C ASN A 39 27.70 -17.22 31.33
N ASP A 40 28.98 -16.87 31.21
CA ASP A 40 29.81 -16.28 32.28
C ASP A 40 29.87 -14.74 32.20
N THR A 41 29.00 -14.11 31.39
CA THR A 41 28.88 -12.65 31.40
C THR A 41 28.31 -12.15 32.73
N ASP A 42 28.99 -11.18 33.33
CA ASP A 42 28.49 -10.46 34.49
C ASP A 42 27.26 -9.62 34.13
N CYS A 43 26.09 -10.06 34.58
CA CYS A 43 24.80 -9.41 34.36
C CYS A 43 24.34 -8.56 35.55
N SER A 44 25.20 -8.33 36.56
CA SER A 44 24.81 -7.69 37.83
C SER A 44 24.29 -6.25 37.70
N SER A 45 24.67 -5.54 36.64
CA SER A 45 24.30 -4.15 36.39
C SER A 45 23.25 -3.94 35.28
N VAL A 46 22.70 -5.02 34.71
CA VAL A 46 21.78 -4.94 33.57
C VAL A 46 20.36 -5.20 34.03
N GLU A 47 19.49 -4.20 33.90
CA GLU A 47 18.05 -4.39 34.04
C GLU A 47 17.49 -4.98 32.73
N GLY A 48 17.31 -6.30 32.67
CA GLY A 48 16.72 -6.97 31.50
C GLY A 48 17.19 -8.40 31.26
N ILE A 49 17.08 -8.84 30.00
CA ILE A 49 17.48 -10.18 29.57
C ILE A 49 19.00 -10.23 29.42
N CYS A 50 19.65 -11.13 30.16
CA CYS A 50 21.09 -11.36 30.09
C CYS A 50 21.38 -12.82 30.54
N PRO A 51 22.26 -13.58 29.85
CA PRO A 51 23.00 -13.22 28.64
C PRO A 51 22.09 -13.06 27.41
N LEU A 52 22.37 -12.05 26.59
CA LEU A 52 21.68 -11.81 25.31
C LEU A 52 22.08 -12.89 24.31
N ARG A 53 21.10 -13.66 23.85
CA ARG A 53 21.32 -14.66 22.82
C ARG A 53 20.22 -14.64 21.78
N CYS A 54 20.63 -14.59 20.52
CA CYS A 54 19.73 -14.56 19.37
C CYS A 54 19.06 -15.89 19.05
N ASP A 55 19.45 -16.98 19.72
CA ASP A 55 18.77 -18.27 19.65
C ASP A 55 17.57 -18.39 20.62
N SER A 56 17.48 -17.49 21.59
CA SER A 56 16.34 -17.43 22.53
C SER A 56 15.04 -17.05 21.81
N ILE A 57 13.89 -17.44 22.36
CA ILE A 57 12.57 -17.09 21.80
C ILE A 57 12.13 -15.66 22.17
N ASP A 58 12.74 -15.08 23.19
CA ASP A 58 12.33 -13.80 23.76
C ASP A 58 12.93 -12.60 23.03
N ILE A 59 13.94 -12.82 22.18
CA ILE A 59 14.66 -11.76 21.45
C ILE A 59 14.80 -12.13 19.98
N ASP A 60 14.45 -11.18 19.11
CA ASP A 60 14.72 -11.25 17.68
C ASP A 60 15.94 -10.41 17.31
N CYS A 61 16.84 -11.00 16.53
CA CYS A 61 18.07 -10.36 16.08
C CYS A 61 18.08 -10.19 14.58
N TYR A 62 18.46 -8.99 14.14
CA TYR A 62 18.51 -8.60 12.74
C TYR A 62 19.87 -7.99 12.38
N VAL A 63 20.38 -8.33 11.21
CA VAL A 63 21.45 -7.57 10.55
C VAL A 63 20.82 -6.74 9.45
N ILE A 64 20.98 -5.43 9.54
CA ILE A 64 20.36 -4.46 8.63
C ILE A 64 21.47 -3.72 7.90
N ASP A 65 21.28 -3.49 6.59
CA ASP A 65 22.21 -2.67 5.81
C ASP A 65 22.01 -1.17 6.08
N ASN A 66 22.85 -0.33 5.45
CA ASN A 66 22.75 1.13 5.55
C ASN A 66 21.49 1.70 4.87
N ASN A 67 20.79 0.92 4.06
CA ASN A 67 19.56 1.29 3.38
C ASN A 67 18.30 0.87 4.16
N GLY A 68 18.45 0.14 5.27
CA GLY A 68 17.35 -0.32 6.10
C GLY A 68 16.75 -1.65 5.65
N PHE A 69 17.41 -2.42 4.78
CA PHE A 69 17.00 -3.77 4.41
C PHE A 69 17.62 -4.82 5.31
N VAL A 70 16.83 -5.85 5.63
CA VAL A 70 17.26 -6.97 6.46
C VAL A 70 18.12 -7.94 5.65
N LEU A 71 19.36 -8.14 6.08
CA LEU A 71 20.31 -9.10 5.49
C LEU A 71 20.24 -10.47 6.17
N ILE A 72 20.16 -10.48 7.50
CA ILE A 72 20.07 -11.69 8.32
C ILE A 72 18.95 -11.51 9.33
N SER A 73 18.11 -12.53 9.48
CA SER A 73 17.05 -12.61 10.47
C SER A 73 16.91 -14.06 10.92
N LYS A 74 16.40 -14.26 12.15
CA LYS A 74 15.98 -15.58 12.63
C LYS A 74 14.86 -16.15 11.75
N GLN A 75 13.94 -15.29 11.30
CA GLN A 75 12.85 -15.63 10.40
C GLN A 75 13.26 -15.33 8.95
N ARG A 76 13.43 -16.38 8.14
CA ARG A 76 13.92 -16.25 6.75
C ARG A 76 13.03 -15.42 5.84
N ASN A 77 11.74 -15.29 6.16
CA ASN A 77 10.80 -14.49 5.38
C ASN A 77 11.08 -12.98 5.48
N ASP A 78 11.86 -12.55 6.47
CA ASP A 78 12.18 -11.12 6.65
C ASP A 78 13.44 -10.70 5.89
N ALA A 79 14.30 -11.65 5.51
CA ALA A 79 15.48 -11.37 4.71
C ALA A 79 15.08 -10.75 3.36
N GLY A 80 15.71 -9.63 3.00
CA GLY A 80 15.44 -8.85 1.80
C GLY A 80 14.25 -7.90 1.89
N ARG A 81 13.51 -7.89 3.01
CA ARG A 81 12.43 -6.91 3.25
C ARG A 81 12.98 -5.64 3.88
N PHE A 82 12.27 -4.53 3.66
CA PHE A 82 12.57 -3.28 4.34
C PHE A 82 12.22 -3.42 5.82
N PHE A 83 13.16 -3.10 6.71
CA PHE A 83 12.97 -3.30 8.15
C PHE A 83 11.81 -2.47 8.70
N GLY A 84 11.50 -1.30 8.12
CA GLY A 84 10.32 -0.53 8.52
C GLY A 84 8.97 -1.19 8.17
N GLU A 85 8.95 -2.17 7.26
CA GLU A 85 7.77 -3.00 6.98
C GLU A 85 7.68 -4.18 7.96
N VAL A 86 8.83 -4.70 8.42
CA VAL A 86 8.93 -5.78 9.40
C VAL A 86 8.59 -5.25 10.80
N ASP A 87 9.29 -4.21 11.25
CA ASP A 87 9.05 -3.51 12.51
C ASP A 87 9.20 -1.98 12.35
N GLY A 88 8.07 -1.34 12.06
CA GLY A 88 8.01 0.12 11.93
C GLY A 88 8.23 0.88 13.24
N SER A 89 8.01 0.24 14.40
CA SER A 89 8.13 0.89 15.71
C SER A 89 9.60 1.08 16.09
N VAL A 90 10.41 0.04 15.90
CA VAL A 90 11.86 0.07 16.12
C VAL A 90 12.50 0.97 15.07
N MET A 91 12.11 0.87 13.79
CA MET A 91 12.63 1.75 12.74
C MET A 91 12.37 3.24 13.04
N THR A 92 11.18 3.59 13.53
CA THR A 92 10.86 4.97 13.94
C THR A 92 11.76 5.44 15.09
N THR A 93 12.03 4.56 16.05
CA THR A 93 12.93 4.84 17.17
C THR A 93 14.37 5.04 16.70
N LEU A 94 14.87 4.19 15.80
CA LEU A 94 16.19 4.31 15.20
C LEU A 94 16.36 5.64 14.43
N ILE A 95 15.32 6.08 13.73
CA ILE A 95 15.30 7.40 13.09
C ILE A 95 15.34 8.52 14.14
N ARG A 96 14.54 8.42 15.21
CA ARG A 96 14.52 9.40 16.30
C ARG A 96 15.86 9.50 17.03
N MET A 97 16.57 8.39 17.18
CA MET A 97 17.91 8.33 17.78
C MET A 97 19.01 8.85 16.84
N GLY A 98 18.69 9.16 15.58
CA GLY A 98 19.66 9.63 14.59
C GLY A 98 20.50 8.54 13.94
N MET A 99 20.18 7.25 14.16
CA MET A 99 20.88 6.12 13.54
C MET A 99 20.54 5.97 12.05
N PHE A 100 19.31 6.35 11.67
CA PHE A 100 18.85 6.36 10.29
C PHE A 100 18.22 7.71 9.92
N LYS A 101 18.31 8.06 8.64
CA LYS A 101 17.68 9.27 8.09
C LYS A 101 16.62 8.87 7.07
N ARG A 102 15.38 9.34 7.26
CA ARG A 102 14.31 9.17 6.26
C ARG A 102 14.59 10.08 5.06
N VAL A 103 14.73 9.49 3.87
CA VAL A 103 14.86 10.19 2.60
C VAL A 103 13.69 9.78 1.70
N SER A 104 12.90 10.76 1.23
CA SER A 104 11.82 10.53 0.27
C SER A 104 12.33 10.73 -1.15
N LEU A 105 12.23 9.69 -1.97
CA LEU A 105 12.53 9.76 -3.40
C LEU A 105 11.22 9.75 -4.19
N PHE A 106 11.13 10.60 -5.21
CA PHE A 106 9.98 10.67 -6.11
C PHE A 106 10.40 10.19 -7.49
N ASP A 107 9.81 9.10 -7.95
CA ASP A 107 9.96 8.62 -9.31
C ASP A 107 8.81 9.16 -10.17
N TYR A 108 9.13 10.12 -11.05
CA TYR A 108 8.17 10.72 -11.98
C TYR A 108 7.87 9.85 -13.20
N GLN A 109 8.63 8.78 -13.41
CA GLN A 109 8.50 7.86 -14.54
C GLN A 109 7.81 6.55 -14.15
N ALA A 110 7.51 6.32 -12.87
CA ALA A 110 6.79 5.15 -12.39
C ALA A 110 5.35 5.09 -12.95
N MET A 111 4.92 3.91 -13.35
CA MET A 111 3.53 3.65 -13.73
C MET A 111 2.76 2.98 -12.59
N CYS A 112 1.64 3.57 -12.17
CA CYS A 112 0.75 2.99 -11.17
C CYS A 112 -0.50 2.40 -11.82
N LYS A 113 -1.04 1.32 -11.23
CA LYS A 113 -2.38 0.84 -11.60
C LYS A 113 -3.40 1.93 -11.23
N ILE A 114 -4.15 2.39 -12.23
CA ILE A 114 -5.24 3.33 -12.01
C ILE A 114 -6.42 2.52 -11.47
N ASN A 115 -6.80 2.76 -10.21
CA ASN A 115 -8.09 2.30 -9.73
C ASN A 115 -9.16 3.07 -10.50
N LEU A 116 -9.75 2.43 -11.50
CA LEU A 116 -10.93 2.94 -12.19
C LEU A 116 -12.07 2.98 -11.18
N HIS A 117 -12.25 4.11 -10.49
CA HIS A 117 -13.58 4.49 -10.06
C HIS A 117 -14.38 4.73 -11.33
N SER A 118 -14.97 3.67 -11.87
CA SER A 118 -15.88 3.76 -12.99
C SER A 118 -17.14 4.49 -12.53
N VAL A 119 -17.10 5.82 -12.49
CA VAL A 119 -18.31 6.62 -12.72
C VAL A 119 -18.66 6.43 -14.17
N SER A 120 -19.28 5.29 -14.46
CA SER A 120 -19.80 4.99 -15.78
C SER A 120 -20.84 6.04 -16.12
N SER A 121 -20.56 6.91 -17.09
CA SER A 121 -21.57 7.76 -17.72
C SER A 121 -22.52 6.97 -18.62
N ALA A 122 -22.40 5.63 -18.67
CA ALA A 122 -23.35 4.79 -19.37
C ALA A 122 -24.70 4.86 -18.66
N ARG A 123 -25.73 5.26 -19.42
CA ARG A 123 -27.10 5.23 -18.93
C ARG A 123 -27.47 3.77 -18.59
N PRO A 124 -28.06 3.50 -17.42
CA PRO A 124 -28.50 2.14 -17.09
C PRO A 124 -29.48 1.64 -18.17
N LEU A 125 -29.49 0.34 -18.45
CA LEU A 125 -30.35 -0.32 -19.47
C LEU A 125 -31.84 0.02 -19.33
N LEU A 126 -32.29 0.41 -18.13
CA LEU A 126 -33.67 0.83 -17.84
C LEU A 126 -33.98 2.29 -18.24
N SER A 127 -32.99 3.08 -18.65
CA SER A 127 -33.16 4.49 -19.05
C SER A 127 -34.22 4.75 -20.13
N PRO A 128 -34.43 3.89 -21.14
CA PRO A 128 -35.49 4.09 -22.13
C PRO A 128 -36.90 3.93 -21.53
N PHE A 129 -37.05 2.99 -20.58
CA PHE A 129 -38.34 2.74 -19.91
C PHE A 129 -38.76 3.91 -19.01
N TYR A 130 -37.81 4.54 -18.32
CA TYR A 130 -38.09 5.76 -17.55
C TYR A 130 -38.53 6.93 -18.45
N GLY A 131 -37.94 7.07 -19.65
CA GLY A 131 -38.37 8.05 -20.63
C GLY A 131 -39.82 7.82 -21.08
N LEU A 132 -40.16 6.57 -21.42
CA LEU A 132 -41.50 6.17 -21.84
C LEU A 132 -42.54 6.32 -20.72
N ALA A 133 -42.18 5.99 -19.48
CA ALA A 133 -43.03 6.19 -18.31
C ALA A 133 -43.29 7.69 -18.06
N SER A 134 -42.28 8.54 -18.26
CA SER A 134 -42.40 10.00 -18.07
C SER A 134 -43.28 10.64 -19.14
N THR A 135 -43.17 10.20 -20.40
CA THR A 135 -44.07 10.67 -21.47
C THR A 135 -45.50 10.18 -21.28
N LEU A 136 -45.69 8.92 -20.84
CA LEU A 136 -47.00 8.38 -20.50
C LEU A 136 -47.65 9.15 -19.34
N LYS A 137 -46.88 9.44 -18.28
CA LYS A 137 -47.34 10.23 -17.13
C LYS A 137 -47.74 11.64 -17.55
N TRP A 138 -46.94 12.30 -18.40
CA TRP A 138 -47.27 13.61 -18.95
C TRP A 138 -48.57 13.56 -19.77
N PHE A 139 -48.72 12.57 -20.64
CA PHE A 139 -49.94 12.42 -21.44
C PHE A 139 -51.18 12.20 -20.56
N LEU A 140 -51.10 11.30 -19.57
CA LEU A 140 -52.20 11.07 -18.61
C LEU A 140 -52.57 12.35 -17.85
N SER A 141 -51.59 13.15 -17.44
CA SER A 141 -51.84 14.41 -16.73
C SER A 141 -52.62 15.40 -17.60
N ASN A 142 -52.24 15.55 -18.88
CA ASN A 142 -52.94 16.44 -19.80
C ASN A 142 -54.34 15.92 -20.14
N PHE A 143 -54.50 14.60 -20.28
CA PHE A 143 -55.81 13.98 -20.51
C PHE A 143 -56.76 14.20 -19.32
N LEU A 144 -56.27 14.05 -18.09
CA LEU A 144 -57.08 14.32 -16.89
C LEU A 144 -57.46 15.81 -16.76
N LEU A 145 -56.54 16.73 -17.07
CA LEU A 145 -56.85 18.17 -17.12
C LEU A 145 -57.91 18.46 -18.19
N PHE A 146 -57.77 17.87 -19.38
CA PHE A 146 -58.78 18.00 -20.43
C PHE A 146 -60.15 17.49 -19.97
N LEU A 147 -60.24 16.31 -19.35
CA LEU A 147 -61.52 15.79 -18.83
C LEU A 147 -62.13 16.70 -17.74
N LEU A 148 -61.29 17.33 -16.91
CA LEU A 148 -61.72 18.23 -15.85
C LEU A 148 -62.23 19.57 -16.40
N GLU A 149 -61.55 20.12 -17.42
CA GLU A 149 -61.98 21.32 -18.16
C GLU A 149 -63.21 21.04 -19.03
N PHE A 150 -63.28 19.86 -19.66
CA PHE A 150 -64.42 19.45 -20.48
C PHE A 150 -65.67 19.10 -19.66
N ASN A 151 -65.57 19.12 -18.32
CA ASN A 151 -66.64 19.11 -17.32
C ASN A 151 -67.99 18.63 -17.87
N ILE A 152 -68.27 17.32 -17.73
CA ILE A 152 -69.43 16.59 -18.28
C ILE A 152 -70.78 17.29 -18.00
N CYS A 153 -70.83 18.22 -17.03
CA CYS A 153 -71.95 19.11 -16.77
C CYS A 153 -72.43 19.94 -17.98
N GLY A 154 -71.57 20.24 -18.97
CA GLY A 154 -71.98 20.91 -20.21
C GLY A 154 -72.67 20.00 -21.23
N LEU A 155 -72.45 18.68 -21.14
CA LEU A 155 -73.06 17.69 -22.04
C LEU A 155 -74.40 17.16 -21.50
N TRP A 156 -74.62 17.22 -20.18
CA TRP A 156 -75.85 16.73 -19.53
C TRP A 156 -76.96 17.80 -19.40
N HIS A 157 -76.65 19.10 -19.50
CA HIS A 157 -77.67 20.14 -19.72
C HIS A 157 -77.99 20.27 -21.21
N THR A 158 -78.53 19.20 -21.79
CA THR A 158 -79.36 19.33 -22.99
C THR A 158 -80.69 19.89 -22.52
N GLU A 159 -80.79 21.24 -22.47
CA GLU A 159 -82.06 21.94 -22.27
C GLU A 159 -83.06 21.40 -23.29
N HIS A 160 -84.04 20.65 -22.79
CA HIS A 160 -85.20 20.24 -23.54
C HIS A 160 -86.15 21.45 -23.64
N PHE A 161 -86.59 21.70 -24.88
CA PHE A 161 -87.71 22.55 -25.31
C PHE A 161 -87.39 24.03 -25.63
N ALA A 162 -87.25 24.27 -26.94
CA ALA A 162 -87.65 25.51 -27.58
C ALA A 162 -89.18 25.51 -27.73
N GLU A 163 -89.84 26.54 -27.18
CA GLU A 163 -91.01 27.24 -27.73
C GLU A 163 -90.94 28.71 -27.28
#